data_AF-A0A1V5Y972-F1
#
_entry.id   AF-A0A1V5Y972-F1
#
_cell.length_a   1.000
_cell.length_b   1.000
_cell.length_c   1.000
_cell.angle_alpha   90.00
_cell.angle_beta   90.00
_cell.angle_gamma   90.00
#
_symmetry.space_group_name_H-M   'P 1'
#
loop_
_entity.id
_entity.type
_entity.pdbx_description
1 polymer ?
#
loop_
_entity_poly.entity_id
_entity_poly.type
_entity_poly.pdbx_seq_one_letter_code
_entity_poly.pdbx_strand_id
1 'polypeptide(L)'
;MRKITLIFIITAIVFLLLACDPGAVPGPFESPSPVPAGTPYETETPDEPLIPEPVVSSDGTYTVETHLLCFPDGSDISNAEHVLIYALPVFSEQNDAADAFNANVALYEEELIARITEQPGEGSGEQLTTYVNVEVTKVTDYTNIIFTEETRKGAQTLHHKYALVLSPDGDEMSLAKITGIYDADVLVAQLIWNRMNAFGGITRDTVLQALDIYNGFYLTETGYAVFFDPGVLYEAGEGFKVFELSETEIYPSFVGDVLSVESYRELLPVFSRLAAATLVNFESFDTVPSPFVSAVFIADTLSEDAGPSKYGTRLQLTREDMDELFRSYFSAGQFPGADSAVPSVKEENGLYTVELSEVSHPFSIEFTDAKRENNTVVLTGNIMFGTPGTQDARFVSGIIITLAQAQHAAAGGYIIQSWMITK
;
A
#
# COMPACT_ATOMS: atom_id res chain seq x y z
N MET A 1 0.42 -17.09 -13.40
CA MET A 1 1.72 -16.64 -13.95
C MET A 1 1.96 -15.25 -13.39
N ARG A 2 2.60 -15.21 -12.20
CA ARG A 2 2.86 -13.96 -11.46
C ARG A 2 4.03 -13.23 -12.14
N LYS A 3 3.89 -11.91 -12.28
CA LYS A 3 4.81 -11.05 -13.02
C LYS A 3 6.09 -10.90 -12.21
N ILE A 4 7.21 -11.34 -12.77
CA ILE A 4 8.55 -10.92 -12.36
C ILE A 4 8.61 -9.43 -12.72
N THR A 5 8.50 -8.56 -11.73
CA THR A 5 8.76 -7.14 -11.92
C THR A 5 10.28 -7.01 -12.08
N LEU A 6 10.75 -7.13 -13.32
CA LEU A 6 12.13 -6.83 -13.65
C LEU A 6 12.32 -5.33 -13.38
N ILE A 7 12.82 -4.98 -12.19
CA ILE A 7 13.15 -3.61 -11.83
C ILE A 7 14.29 -3.19 -12.76
N PHE A 8 13.96 -2.45 -13.82
CA PHE A 8 14.94 -1.65 -14.53
C PHE A 8 15.31 -0.48 -13.62
N ILE A 9 16.23 -0.70 -12.68
CA ILE A 9 16.91 0.41 -12.01
C ILE A 9 17.75 1.07 -13.09
N ILE A 10 17.34 2.28 -13.49
CA ILE A 10 18.23 3.19 -14.21
C ILE A 10 19.26 3.67 -13.17
N THR A 11 20.24 2.83 -12.85
CA THR A 11 21.49 3.27 -12.20
C THR A 11 22.34 3.91 -13.29
N ALA A 12 21.87 5.01 -13.87
CA ALA A 12 22.67 5.82 -14.77
C ALA A 12 23.68 6.61 -13.94
N ILE A 13 24.85 6.00 -13.76
CA ILE A 13 26.19 6.62 -13.74
C ILE A 13 26.22 8.09 -13.27
N VAL A 14 26.59 8.29 -12.01
CA VAL A 14 27.34 9.50 -11.60
C VAL A 14 28.62 9.07 -10.89
N PHE A 15 29.48 8.33 -11.60
CA PHE A 15 30.92 8.34 -11.35
C PHE A 15 31.56 9.38 -12.28
N LEU A 16 31.48 10.65 -11.90
CA LEU A 16 32.20 11.72 -12.57
C LEU A 16 32.85 12.66 -11.54
N LEU A 17 34.11 12.33 -11.25
CA LEU A 17 35.25 13.20 -10.96
C LEU A 17 35.05 14.43 -10.06
N LEU A 18 35.49 14.33 -8.79
CA LEU A 18 36.16 15.43 -8.10
C LEU A 18 37.37 14.91 -7.32
N ALA A 19 38.55 14.99 -7.96
CA ALA A 19 39.83 15.03 -7.28
C ALA A 19 40.32 16.48 -7.29
N CYS A 20 40.38 17.12 -6.12
CA CYS A 20 41.45 18.03 -5.68
C CYS A 20 41.05 18.72 -4.37
N ASP A 21 41.68 18.32 -3.28
CA ASP A 21 41.88 19.15 -2.07
C ASP A 21 43.22 19.91 -2.25
N PRO A 22 43.36 21.15 -1.73
CA PRO A 22 44.07 21.27 -0.45
C PRO A 22 43.65 22.45 0.44
N GLY A 23 43.55 22.25 1.77
CA GLY A 23 43.76 23.35 2.72
C GLY A 23 43.34 23.14 4.18
N ALA A 24 44.26 22.61 5.01
CA ALA A 24 44.21 22.69 6.49
C ALA A 24 44.40 24.16 6.98
N VAL A 25 44.04 24.66 8.18
CA VAL A 25 44.24 24.33 9.62
C VAL A 25 43.52 25.46 10.47
N PRO A 26 43.55 25.60 11.85
CA PRO A 26 43.19 24.78 13.04
C PRO A 26 42.13 25.39 14.05
N GLY A 27 41.52 24.50 14.88
CA GLY A 27 41.24 24.54 16.36
C GLY A 27 40.58 25.74 17.10
N PRO A 28 40.29 25.67 18.43
CA PRO A 28 40.47 24.58 19.43
C PRO A 28 39.25 24.29 20.34
N PHE A 29 39.28 23.23 21.17
CA PHE A 29 39.02 23.24 22.63
C PHE A 29 39.41 21.88 23.26
N GLU A 30 39.69 21.90 24.56
CA GLU A 30 40.71 21.15 25.31
C GLU A 30 40.34 19.74 25.82
N SER A 31 41.37 18.92 26.00
CA SER A 31 41.38 17.59 26.65
C SER A 31 41.20 17.64 28.18
N PRO A 32 41.03 16.46 28.80
CA PRO A 32 41.95 16.09 29.87
C PRO A 32 42.66 14.74 29.63
N SER A 33 43.93 14.66 30.01
CA SER A 33 44.83 13.48 30.02
C SER A 33 45.03 12.97 31.47
N PRO A 34 45.90 11.97 31.77
CA PRO A 34 46.13 10.63 31.18
C PRO A 34 46.14 9.50 32.26
N VAL A 35 46.10 8.21 31.86
CA VAL A 35 46.52 7.05 32.69
C VAL A 35 47.28 6.05 31.78
N PRO A 36 48.35 5.36 32.25
CA PRO A 36 49.60 5.19 31.50
C PRO A 36 49.74 3.90 30.68
N ALA A 37 50.79 3.91 29.86
CA ALA A 37 51.22 2.92 28.88
C ALA A 37 51.31 1.46 29.37
N GLY A 38 50.81 0.55 28.54
CA GLY A 38 51.13 -0.87 28.46
C GLY A 38 51.26 -1.29 26.99
N THR A 39 52.40 -1.88 26.65
CA THR A 39 52.89 -2.45 25.38
C THR A 39 51.99 -3.52 24.72
N PRO A 40 52.36 -4.05 23.52
CA PRO A 40 52.49 -3.45 22.19
C PRO A 40 51.34 -3.91 21.27
N TYR A 41 51.20 -3.26 20.10
CA TYR A 41 50.25 -3.59 19.03
C TYR A 41 50.11 -5.11 18.79
N GLU A 42 48.94 -5.66 19.11
CA GLU A 42 48.41 -6.78 18.34
C GLU A 42 47.94 -6.20 17.01
N THR A 43 48.49 -6.72 15.91
CA THR A 43 47.86 -6.64 14.61
C THR A 43 46.48 -7.28 14.76
N GLU A 44 45.44 -6.46 14.92
CA GLU A 44 44.05 -6.89 14.76
C GLU A 44 43.93 -7.44 13.33
N THR A 45 43.89 -8.76 13.21
CA THR A 45 43.16 -9.41 12.14
C THR A 45 41.80 -8.72 12.02
N PRO A 46 41.31 -8.37 10.82
CA PRO A 46 39.95 -7.84 10.69
C PRO A 46 39.01 -8.82 11.40
N ASP A 47 38.36 -8.39 12.48
CA ASP A 47 37.45 -9.24 13.23
C ASP A 47 36.41 -9.79 12.24
N GLU A 48 36.26 -11.11 12.19
CA GLU A 48 35.18 -11.72 11.43
C GLU A 48 33.86 -11.10 11.92
N PRO A 49 32.99 -10.64 11.01
CA PRO A 49 31.71 -10.05 11.38
C PRO A 49 30.91 -11.05 12.20
N LEU A 50 30.63 -10.68 13.46
CA LEU A 50 29.85 -11.50 14.37
C LEU A 50 28.38 -11.52 13.91
N ILE A 51 27.88 -12.71 13.56
CA ILE A 51 26.46 -12.90 13.25
C ILE A 51 25.69 -12.92 14.59
N PRO A 52 24.76 -11.99 14.83
CA PRO A 52 23.98 -11.97 16.07
C PRO A 52 23.05 -13.19 16.17
N GLU A 53 22.73 -13.61 17.40
CA GLU A 53 21.75 -14.67 17.61
C GLU A 53 20.35 -14.24 17.12
N PRO A 54 19.51 -15.18 16.64
CA PRO A 54 18.16 -14.87 16.21
C PRO A 54 17.33 -14.17 17.30
N VAL A 55 16.61 -13.11 16.91
CA VAL A 55 15.80 -12.30 17.83
C VAL A 55 14.33 -12.60 17.60
N VAL A 56 13.66 -13.19 18.60
CA VAL A 56 12.21 -13.44 18.54
C VAL A 56 11.44 -12.15 18.83
N SER A 57 10.41 -11.87 18.03
CA SER A 57 9.52 -10.74 18.23
C SER A 57 8.83 -10.81 19.60
N SER A 58 8.48 -9.64 20.17
CA SER A 58 7.86 -9.59 21.49
C SER A 58 6.52 -10.33 21.60
N ASP A 59 5.82 -10.48 20.47
CA ASP A 59 4.56 -11.19 20.35
C ASP A 59 4.71 -12.64 19.86
N GLY A 60 5.94 -13.10 19.56
CA GLY A 60 6.23 -14.47 19.10
C GLY A 60 5.83 -14.78 17.65
N THR A 61 5.35 -13.78 16.90
CA THR A 61 4.84 -13.98 15.53
C THR A 61 5.95 -14.17 14.49
N TYR A 62 7.16 -13.67 14.74
CA TYR A 62 8.31 -13.86 13.86
C TYR A 62 9.63 -13.92 14.64
N THR A 63 10.67 -14.43 13.98
CA THR A 63 12.06 -14.37 14.43
C THR A 63 12.89 -13.65 13.38
N VAL A 64 13.74 -12.71 13.77
CA VAL A 64 14.72 -12.09 12.86
C VAL A 64 15.98 -12.95 12.87
N GLU A 65 16.32 -13.50 11.70
CA GLU A 65 17.52 -14.31 11.48
C GLU A 65 18.53 -13.50 10.66
N THR A 66 19.82 -13.57 11.01
CA THR A 66 20.90 -12.91 10.28
C THR A 66 21.71 -13.92 9.49
N HIS A 67 21.95 -13.62 8.23
CA HIS A 67 22.67 -14.45 7.27
C HIS A 67 23.93 -13.72 6.80
N LEU A 68 24.93 -14.51 6.40
CA LEU A 68 26.17 -14.02 5.81
C LEU A 68 26.46 -14.82 4.54
N LEU A 69 26.64 -14.11 3.42
CA LEU A 69 27.02 -14.66 2.14
C LEU A 69 28.26 -13.95 1.60
N CYS A 70 29.14 -14.71 0.96
CA CYS A 70 30.36 -14.23 0.35
C CYS A 70 30.31 -14.52 -1.16
N PHE A 71 30.57 -13.50 -1.98
CA PHE A 71 30.57 -13.60 -3.43
C PHE A 71 31.98 -13.41 -3.99
N PRO A 72 32.36 -14.14 -5.06
CA PRO A 72 31.60 -15.21 -5.70
C PRO A 72 31.43 -16.46 -4.80
N ASP A 73 30.50 -17.34 -5.16
CA ASP A 73 30.22 -18.56 -4.40
C ASP A 73 31.49 -19.37 -4.10
N GLY A 74 31.67 -19.73 -2.83
CA GLY A 74 32.85 -20.46 -2.35
C GLY A 74 33.98 -19.57 -1.82
N SER A 75 33.82 -18.24 -1.89
CA SER A 75 34.68 -17.29 -1.20
C SER A 75 34.48 -17.29 0.32
N ASP A 76 35.51 -16.85 1.03
CA ASP A 76 35.45 -16.49 2.45
C ASP A 76 35.50 -14.97 2.61
N ILE A 77 35.30 -14.48 3.83
CA ILE A 77 35.24 -13.04 4.12
C ILE A 77 36.53 -12.32 3.72
N SER A 78 37.68 -12.99 3.75
CA SER A 78 38.98 -12.38 3.44
C SER A 78 39.26 -12.27 1.94
N ASN A 79 38.61 -13.09 1.12
CA ASN A 79 38.86 -13.19 -0.31
C ASN A 79 37.63 -12.91 -1.19
N ALA A 80 36.46 -12.67 -0.59
CA ALA A 80 35.25 -12.29 -1.28
C ALA A 80 35.41 -10.93 -1.97
N GLU A 81 34.83 -10.80 -3.16
CA GLU A 81 34.66 -9.51 -3.82
C GLU A 81 33.54 -8.71 -3.15
N HIS A 82 32.51 -9.41 -2.66
CA HIS A 82 31.38 -8.80 -1.95
C HIS A 82 30.97 -9.66 -0.75
N VAL A 83 30.86 -9.05 0.43
CA VAL A 83 30.31 -9.68 1.64
C VAL A 83 28.92 -9.10 1.92
N LEU A 84 27.91 -9.96 1.95
CA LEU A 84 26.54 -9.59 2.26
C LEU A 84 26.17 -10.11 3.65
N ILE A 85 25.75 -9.21 4.53
CA ILE A 85 25.25 -9.54 5.87
C ILE A 85 23.85 -8.96 5.98
N TYR A 86 22.85 -9.80 6.17
CA TYR A 86 21.45 -9.37 6.05
C TYR A 86 20.56 -10.07 7.05
N ALA A 87 19.64 -9.31 7.63
CA ALA A 87 18.64 -9.78 8.57
C ALA A 87 17.27 -9.88 7.90
N LEU A 88 16.60 -11.03 8.03
CA LEU A 88 15.26 -11.28 7.50
C LEU A 88 14.32 -11.80 8.58
N PRO A 89 13.02 -11.44 8.55
CA PRO A 89 12.03 -12.00 9.44
C PRO A 89 11.53 -13.36 8.90
N VAL A 90 11.45 -14.34 9.78
CA VAL A 90 10.84 -15.65 9.56
C VAL A 90 9.57 -15.73 10.40
N PHE A 91 8.41 -15.68 9.73
CA PHE A 91 7.11 -15.73 10.38
C PHE A 91 6.75 -17.17 10.77
N SER A 92 6.27 -17.33 12.01
CA SER A 92 5.89 -18.62 12.58
C SER A 92 4.42 -18.95 12.32
N GLU A 93 4.02 -20.20 12.56
CA GLU A 93 2.62 -20.66 12.47
C GLU A 93 1.64 -19.89 13.39
N GLN A 94 2.13 -19.01 14.28
CA GLN A 94 1.28 -18.11 15.06
C GLN A 94 0.71 -16.94 14.23
N ASN A 95 1.26 -16.70 13.04
CA ASN A 95 0.69 -15.79 12.05
C ASN A 95 -0.10 -16.62 11.02
N ASP A 96 -1.41 -16.33 10.90
CA ASP A 96 -2.31 -17.07 10.01
C ASP A 96 -1.89 -17.01 8.53
N ALA A 97 -1.14 -15.97 8.13
CA ALA A 97 -0.61 -15.77 6.78
C ALA A 97 0.90 -16.01 6.68
N ALA A 98 1.51 -16.73 7.64
CA ALA A 98 2.96 -16.95 7.70
C ALA A 98 3.59 -17.44 6.39
N ASP A 99 2.95 -18.41 5.71
CA ASP A 99 3.44 -18.93 4.42
C ASP A 99 3.50 -17.84 3.35
N ALA A 100 2.48 -16.98 3.27
CA ALA A 100 2.44 -15.89 2.30
C ALA A 100 3.45 -14.79 2.66
N PHE A 101 3.59 -14.46 3.94
CA PHE A 101 4.58 -13.49 4.41
C PHE A 101 6.02 -13.95 4.10
N ASN A 102 6.34 -15.19 4.46
CA ASN A 102 7.65 -15.79 4.19
C ASN A 102 7.94 -15.90 2.69
N ALA A 103 6.92 -16.15 1.86
CA ALA A 103 7.09 -16.14 0.41
C ALA A 103 7.47 -14.76 -0.15
N ASN A 104 6.89 -13.66 0.38
CA ASN A 104 7.28 -12.30 -0.03
C ASN A 104 8.69 -11.95 0.45
N VAL A 105 9.07 -12.35 1.68
CA VAL A 105 10.44 -12.16 2.20
C VAL A 105 11.46 -12.92 1.36
N ALA A 106 11.15 -14.15 0.94
CA ALA A 106 12.01 -14.94 0.06
C ALA A 106 12.20 -14.29 -1.32
N LEU A 107 11.15 -13.67 -1.90
CA LEU A 107 11.28 -12.92 -3.15
C LEU A 107 12.23 -11.73 -2.99
N TYR A 108 12.12 -10.98 -1.89
CA TYR A 108 13.06 -9.90 -1.58
C TYR A 108 14.51 -10.43 -1.46
N GLU A 109 14.72 -11.56 -0.78
CA GLU A 109 16.04 -12.19 -0.65
C GLU A 109 16.62 -12.58 -2.02
N GLU A 110 15.81 -13.23 -2.88
CA GLU A 110 16.20 -13.60 -4.23
C GLU A 110 16.61 -12.36 -5.06
N GLU A 111 15.84 -11.27 -4.98
CA GLU A 111 16.14 -10.02 -5.65
C GLU A 111 17.42 -9.36 -5.12
N LEU A 112 17.62 -9.34 -3.81
CA LEU A 112 18.84 -8.80 -3.17
C LEU A 112 20.09 -9.56 -3.63
N ILE A 113 20.04 -10.90 -3.60
CA ILE A 113 21.15 -11.76 -4.04
C ILE A 113 21.42 -11.56 -5.54
N ALA A 114 20.36 -11.47 -6.36
CA ALA A 114 20.50 -11.21 -7.79
C ALA A 114 21.16 -9.84 -8.06
N ARG A 115 20.72 -8.77 -7.38
CA ARG A 115 21.32 -7.42 -7.51
C ARG A 115 22.81 -7.44 -7.21
N ILE A 116 23.22 -8.13 -6.16
CA ILE A 116 24.63 -8.23 -5.74
C ILE A 116 25.44 -9.06 -6.73
N THR A 117 24.89 -10.17 -7.22
CA THR A 117 25.56 -11.05 -8.18
C THR A 117 25.74 -10.38 -9.56
N GLU A 118 24.77 -9.57 -9.98
CA GLU A 118 24.76 -8.88 -11.28
C GLU A 118 25.57 -7.57 -11.30
N GLN A 119 25.95 -7.04 -10.14
CA GLN A 119 26.88 -5.91 -10.01
C GLN A 119 28.29 -6.43 -9.73
N PRO A 120 29.08 -6.81 -10.77
CA PRO A 120 30.46 -7.21 -10.53
C PRO A 120 31.20 -6.04 -9.89
N GLY A 121 31.92 -6.31 -8.78
CA GLY A 121 32.79 -5.33 -8.17
C GLY A 121 33.70 -4.76 -9.25
N GLU A 122 33.64 -3.44 -9.49
CA GLU A 122 34.32 -2.77 -10.60
C GLU A 122 35.85 -2.84 -10.49
N GLY A 123 36.48 -4.03 -10.62
CA GLY A 123 37.91 -4.28 -10.78
C GLY A 123 38.89 -3.55 -9.85
N SER A 124 38.42 -2.87 -8.79
CA SER A 124 39.18 -1.86 -8.06
C SER A 124 40.07 -2.48 -6.98
N GLY A 125 39.93 -3.79 -6.74
CA GLY A 125 40.65 -4.53 -5.70
C GLY A 125 40.15 -4.24 -4.28
N GLU A 126 39.10 -3.43 -4.12
CA GLU A 126 38.45 -3.16 -2.84
C GLU A 126 37.19 -4.01 -2.71
N GLN A 127 37.09 -4.75 -1.61
CA GLN A 127 35.91 -5.56 -1.26
C GLN A 127 34.72 -4.65 -0.97
N LEU A 128 33.54 -5.04 -1.47
CA LEU A 128 32.27 -4.42 -1.12
C LEU A 128 31.67 -5.14 0.09
N THR A 129 31.01 -4.39 0.96
CA THR A 129 30.26 -4.97 2.09
C THR A 129 28.88 -4.36 2.16
N THR A 130 27.83 -5.19 2.09
CA THR A 130 26.44 -4.74 2.24
C THR A 130 25.87 -5.26 3.55
N TYR A 131 25.29 -4.37 4.33
CA TYR A 131 24.53 -4.66 5.53
C TYR A 131 23.05 -4.40 5.27
N VAL A 132 22.17 -5.34 5.58
CA VAL A 132 20.73 -5.14 5.51
C VAL A 132 20.12 -5.37 6.89
N ASN A 133 19.48 -4.34 7.42
CA ASN A 133 18.70 -4.42 8.65
C ASN A 133 17.21 -4.46 8.31
N VAL A 134 16.42 -5.13 9.15
CA VAL A 134 14.97 -5.21 9.00
C VAL A 134 14.22 -4.68 10.22
N GLU A 135 13.13 -3.98 9.96
CA GLU A 135 12.13 -3.57 10.94
C GLU A 135 10.75 -4.10 10.51
N VAL A 136 10.03 -4.74 11.42
CA VAL A 136 8.66 -5.21 11.17
C VAL A 136 7.71 -4.45 12.08
N THR A 137 6.73 -3.77 11.50
CA THR A 137 5.71 -3.03 12.25
C THR A 137 4.31 -3.42 11.79
N LYS A 138 3.40 -3.61 12.75
CA LYS A 138 1.98 -3.83 12.48
C LYS A 138 1.23 -2.51 12.62
N VAL A 139 0.51 -2.11 11.57
CA VAL A 139 -0.26 -0.87 11.53
C VAL A 139 -1.66 -1.19 11.02
N THR A 140 -2.66 -0.97 11.88
CA THR A 140 -4.05 -1.39 11.62
C THR A 140 -4.07 -2.90 11.33
N ASP A 141 -4.55 -3.31 10.16
CA ASP A 141 -4.62 -4.70 9.72
C ASP A 141 -3.44 -5.08 8.81
N TYR A 142 -2.54 -4.14 8.52
CA TYR A 142 -1.40 -4.37 7.63
C TYR A 142 -0.10 -4.59 8.41
N THR A 143 0.86 -5.22 7.76
CA THR A 143 2.22 -5.36 8.26
C THR A 143 3.22 -4.72 7.31
N ASN A 144 4.03 -3.80 7.81
CA ASN A 144 5.20 -3.29 7.11
C ASN A 144 6.42 -4.16 7.44
N ILE A 145 7.22 -4.48 6.43
CA ILE A 145 8.58 -5.03 6.58
C ILE A 145 9.52 -4.08 5.87
N ILE A 146 10.35 -3.37 6.63
CA ILE A 146 11.21 -2.29 6.11
C ILE A 146 12.65 -2.77 6.17
N PHE A 147 13.29 -2.86 5.02
CA PHE A 147 14.70 -3.18 4.87
C PHE A 147 15.50 -1.88 4.66
N THR A 148 16.56 -1.72 5.44
CA THR A 148 17.52 -0.63 5.25
C THR A 148 18.88 -1.23 4.92
N GLU A 149 19.34 -0.96 3.70
CA GLU A 149 20.60 -1.45 3.17
C GLU A 149 21.69 -0.37 3.27
N GLU A 150 22.89 -0.79 3.62
CA GLU A 150 24.10 0.04 3.62
C GLU A 150 25.22 -0.72 2.91
N THR A 151 25.65 -0.23 1.76
CA THR A 151 26.77 -0.80 0.99
C THR A 151 28.00 0.09 1.11
N ARG A 152 29.09 -0.48 1.61
CA ARG A 152 30.38 0.17 1.77
C ARG A 152 31.37 -0.29 0.72
N LYS A 153 32.12 0.66 0.16
CA LYS A 153 33.27 0.43 -0.72
C LYS A 153 34.35 1.45 -0.38
N GLY A 154 35.37 1.01 0.36
CA GLY A 154 36.39 1.91 0.90
C GLY A 154 35.78 3.00 1.80
N ALA A 155 35.96 4.26 1.43
CA ALA A 155 35.39 5.41 2.15
C ALA A 155 33.98 5.82 1.67
N GLN A 156 33.45 5.17 0.63
CA GLN A 156 32.12 5.46 0.10
C GLN A 156 31.08 4.56 0.76
N THR A 157 29.95 5.16 1.13
CA THR A 157 28.79 4.46 1.67
C THR A 157 27.57 4.84 0.84
N LEU A 158 26.85 3.83 0.37
CA LEU A 158 25.58 3.95 -0.32
C LEU A 158 24.49 3.40 0.60
N HIS A 159 23.35 4.07 0.62
CA HIS A 159 22.19 3.62 1.38
C HIS A 159 21.02 3.40 0.45
N HIS A 160 20.27 2.33 0.69
CA HIS A 160 19.03 2.02 0.00
C HIS A 160 17.97 1.60 1.03
N LYS A 161 16.71 1.91 0.77
CA LYS A 161 15.60 1.45 1.59
C LYS A 161 14.56 0.78 0.72
N TYR A 162 13.94 -0.27 1.25
CA TYR A 162 12.90 -1.03 0.58
C TYR A 162 11.84 -1.41 1.61
N ALA A 163 10.57 -1.38 1.23
CA ALA A 163 9.47 -1.77 2.11
C ALA A 163 8.53 -2.76 1.41
N LEU A 164 8.10 -3.77 2.16
CA LEU A 164 6.95 -4.60 1.83
C LEU A 164 5.78 -4.17 2.72
N VAL A 165 4.64 -3.89 2.13
CA VAL A 165 3.38 -3.68 2.86
C VAL A 165 2.46 -4.84 2.55
N LEU A 166 2.13 -5.64 3.56
CA LEU A 166 1.37 -6.88 3.42
C LEU A 166 -0.01 -6.76 4.06
N SER A 167 -1.03 -7.27 3.36
CA SER A 167 -2.39 -7.42 3.89
C SER A 167 -2.46 -8.51 4.99
N PRO A 168 -3.58 -8.63 5.72
CA PRO A 168 -3.81 -9.75 6.64
C PRO A 168 -3.59 -11.13 6.02
N ASP A 169 -3.91 -11.28 4.73
CA ASP A 169 -3.79 -12.53 3.98
C ASP A 169 -2.40 -12.75 3.38
N GLY A 170 -1.48 -11.78 3.55
CA GLY A 170 -0.11 -11.83 3.04
C GLY A 170 0.04 -11.43 1.57
N ASP A 171 -0.95 -10.75 0.99
CA ASP A 171 -0.79 -10.12 -0.32
C ASP A 171 0.06 -8.86 -0.21
N GLU A 172 1.02 -8.71 -1.12
CA GLU A 172 1.74 -7.44 -1.28
C GLU A 172 0.80 -6.34 -1.78
N MET A 173 0.94 -5.17 -1.18
CA MET A 173 0.06 -4.02 -1.38
C MET A 173 0.85 -2.85 -1.96
N SER A 174 0.37 -2.31 -3.08
CA SER A 174 0.82 -1.00 -3.55
C SER A 174 0.06 0.12 -2.84
N LEU A 175 0.63 1.32 -2.85
CA LEU A 175 -0.01 2.51 -2.32
C LEU A 175 -1.34 2.79 -3.02
N ALA A 176 -1.42 2.55 -4.33
CA ALA A 176 -2.66 2.65 -5.09
C ALA A 176 -3.73 1.67 -4.57
N LYS A 177 -3.37 0.40 -4.33
CA LYS A 177 -4.29 -0.62 -3.84
C LYS A 177 -4.81 -0.29 -2.43
N ILE A 178 -3.95 0.22 -1.55
CA ILE A 178 -4.34 0.58 -0.17
C ILE A 178 -5.23 1.83 -0.15
N THR A 179 -4.89 2.83 -0.95
CA THR A 179 -5.63 4.10 -0.98
C THR A 179 -6.91 4.03 -1.81
N GLY A 180 -7.02 3.05 -2.71
CA GLY A 180 -8.11 2.94 -3.67
C GLY A 180 -7.99 3.91 -4.86
N ILE A 181 -6.87 4.62 -4.99
CA ILE A 181 -6.68 5.65 -6.01
C ILE A 181 -5.97 5.09 -7.23
N TYR A 182 -6.56 5.31 -8.41
CA TYR A 182 -6.05 4.77 -9.66
C TYR A 182 -4.74 5.45 -10.11
N ASP A 183 -4.66 6.78 -9.99
CA ASP A 183 -3.47 7.59 -10.32
C ASP A 183 -2.73 8.06 -9.05
N ALA A 184 -2.46 7.12 -8.12
CA ALA A 184 -1.88 7.43 -6.81
C ALA A 184 -0.47 8.04 -6.92
N ASP A 185 0.32 7.61 -7.90
CA ASP A 185 1.66 8.13 -8.19
C ASP A 185 1.65 9.62 -8.54
N VAL A 186 0.75 10.04 -9.42
CA VAL A 186 0.60 11.45 -9.84
C VAL A 186 0.18 12.32 -8.67
N LEU A 187 -0.80 11.86 -7.89
CA LEU A 187 -1.29 12.59 -6.72
C LEU A 187 -0.19 12.75 -5.67
N VAL A 188 0.47 11.66 -5.31
CA VAL A 188 1.52 11.63 -4.29
C VAL A 188 2.73 12.46 -4.72
N ALA A 189 3.15 12.36 -5.98
CA ALA A 189 4.21 13.20 -6.52
C ALA A 189 3.86 14.69 -6.45
N GLN A 190 2.60 15.05 -6.73
CA GLN A 190 2.13 16.43 -6.60
C GLN A 190 2.12 16.91 -5.14
N LEU A 191 1.67 16.10 -4.19
CA LEU A 191 1.66 16.42 -2.76
C LEU A 191 3.09 16.62 -2.23
N ILE A 192 4.00 15.71 -2.56
CA ILE A 192 5.41 15.79 -2.17
C ILE A 192 6.05 17.04 -2.80
N TRP A 193 5.87 17.26 -4.11
CA TRP A 193 6.41 18.43 -4.79
C TRP A 193 5.89 19.75 -4.19
N ASN A 194 4.62 19.83 -3.79
CA ASN A 194 4.07 21.01 -3.11
C ASN A 194 4.73 21.29 -1.75
N ARG A 195 5.16 20.23 -1.03
CA ARG A 195 5.85 20.35 0.26
C ARG A 195 7.32 20.66 0.10
N MET A 196 7.92 20.31 -1.03
CA MET A 196 9.26 20.72 -1.39
C MET A 196 9.23 22.23 -1.67
N ASN A 197 9.82 23.04 -0.78
CA ASN A 197 10.03 24.47 -0.98
C ASN A 197 11.10 24.73 -2.05
N ALA A 198 10.82 24.32 -3.30
CA ALA A 198 11.68 24.25 -4.47
C ALA A 198 13.04 24.97 -4.35
N PHE A 199 14.04 24.25 -3.84
CA PHE A 199 15.44 24.55 -4.13
C PHE A 199 15.83 23.76 -5.37
N GLY A 200 16.44 24.41 -6.37
CA GLY A 200 17.28 23.71 -7.35
C GLY A 200 16.61 22.87 -8.44
N GLY A 201 15.60 23.37 -9.15
CA GLY A 201 15.21 22.80 -10.46
C GLY A 201 14.49 21.44 -10.45
N ILE A 202 14.17 20.90 -9.28
CA ILE A 202 13.33 19.71 -9.13
C ILE A 202 11.91 20.04 -9.58
N THR A 203 11.39 19.24 -10.50
CA THR A 203 10.02 19.36 -11.02
C THR A 203 9.14 18.26 -10.46
N ARG A 204 7.82 18.42 -10.57
CA ARG A 204 6.86 17.34 -10.26
C ARG A 204 7.21 16.04 -11.01
N ASP A 205 7.62 16.14 -12.27
CA ASP A 205 7.96 14.96 -13.07
C ASP A 205 9.24 14.27 -12.57
N THR A 206 10.17 15.02 -11.97
CA THR A 206 11.34 14.46 -11.29
C THR A 206 10.91 13.65 -10.07
N VAL A 207 9.99 14.17 -9.26
CA VAL A 207 9.43 13.45 -8.10
C VAL A 207 8.68 12.20 -8.57
N LEU A 208 7.86 12.32 -9.62
CA LEU A 208 7.10 11.20 -10.17
C LEU A 208 8.01 10.07 -10.67
N GLN A 209 9.12 10.40 -11.35
CA GLN A 209 10.09 9.41 -11.82
C GLN A 209 10.85 8.71 -10.69
N ALA A 210 11.01 9.40 -9.56
CA ALA A 210 11.70 8.88 -8.38
C ALA A 210 10.77 8.10 -7.43
N LEU A 211 9.46 8.27 -7.57
CA LEU A 211 8.46 7.68 -6.67
C LEU A 211 8.28 6.20 -6.96
N ASP A 212 8.38 5.38 -5.92
CA ASP A 212 8.01 3.97 -5.96
C ASP A 212 6.78 3.73 -5.08
N ILE A 213 5.64 3.47 -5.75
CA ILE A 213 4.36 3.20 -5.08
C ILE A 213 4.18 1.74 -4.65
N TYR A 214 5.13 0.86 -4.96
CA TYR A 214 5.09 -0.54 -4.55
C TYR A 214 5.99 -0.77 -3.34
N ASN A 215 7.23 -0.27 -3.39
CA ASN A 215 8.23 -0.58 -2.36
C ASN A 215 8.89 0.67 -1.73
N GLY A 216 8.54 1.88 -2.18
CA GLY A 216 9.03 3.15 -1.66
C GLY A 216 8.17 3.80 -0.57
N PHE A 217 7.29 3.02 0.08
CA PHE A 217 6.40 3.53 1.12
C PHE A 217 6.10 2.50 2.21
N TYR A 218 5.65 2.97 3.38
CA TYR A 218 5.10 2.13 4.44
C TYR A 218 3.92 2.83 5.14
N LEU A 219 3.11 2.08 5.87
CA LEU A 219 1.97 2.62 6.61
C LEU A 219 2.39 3.19 7.96
N THR A 220 1.74 4.28 8.37
CA THR A 220 1.87 4.88 9.70
C THR A 220 0.51 4.87 10.39
N GLU A 221 0.47 5.13 11.70
CA GLU A 221 -0.79 5.16 12.47
C GLU A 221 -1.84 6.14 11.90
N THR A 222 -1.42 7.15 11.14
CA THR A 222 -2.28 8.24 10.64
C THR A 222 -2.29 8.37 9.12
N GLY A 223 -1.62 7.46 8.40
CA GLY A 223 -1.56 7.45 6.95
C GLY A 223 -0.35 6.70 6.41
N TYR A 224 0.52 7.41 5.69
CA TYR A 224 1.56 6.83 4.85
C TYR A 224 2.87 7.58 5.00
N ALA A 225 3.99 6.88 4.90
CA ALA A 225 5.31 7.47 4.79
C ALA A 225 5.93 7.05 3.47
N VAL A 226 6.19 8.02 2.60
CA VAL A 226 6.86 7.80 1.31
C VAL A 226 8.32 8.22 1.48
N PHE A 227 9.25 7.37 1.07
CA PHE A 227 10.67 7.63 1.24
C PHE A 227 11.44 7.62 -0.08
N PHE A 228 12.56 8.35 -0.07
CA PHE A 228 13.50 8.41 -1.17
C PHE A 228 14.92 8.17 -0.63
N ASP A 229 15.70 7.44 -1.40
CA ASP A 229 17.11 7.22 -1.11
C ASP A 229 17.91 8.52 -1.14
N PRO A 230 19.05 8.58 -0.42
CA PRO A 230 19.92 9.75 -0.45
C PRO A 230 20.41 10.04 -1.88
N GLY A 231 20.43 11.30 -2.29
CA GLY A 231 20.89 11.69 -3.63
C GLY A 231 19.80 11.70 -4.70
N VAL A 232 18.62 11.11 -4.44
CA VAL A 232 17.54 11.01 -5.44
C VAL A 232 16.82 12.35 -5.62
N LEU A 233 16.31 12.92 -4.52
CA LEU A 233 15.62 14.21 -4.53
C LEU A 233 16.40 15.33 -3.82
N TYR A 234 17.38 14.98 -2.99
CA TYR A 234 18.18 15.92 -2.21
C TYR A 234 19.64 15.50 -2.26
N GLU A 235 20.55 16.34 -1.78
CA GLU A 235 21.96 15.96 -1.67
C GLU A 235 22.14 14.72 -0.78
N ALA A 236 23.02 13.81 -1.18
CA ALA A 236 23.21 12.52 -0.49
C ALA A 236 23.58 12.67 1.01
N GLY A 237 24.25 13.77 1.38
CA GLY A 237 24.60 14.06 2.77
C GLY A 237 23.41 14.30 3.70
N GLU A 238 22.21 14.53 3.15
CA GLU A 238 20.99 14.70 3.96
C GLU A 238 20.32 13.38 4.36
N GLY A 239 20.84 12.23 3.89
CA GLY A 239 20.30 10.91 4.17
C GLY A 239 18.94 10.66 3.51
N PHE A 240 18.22 9.64 4.02
CA PHE A 240 16.89 9.30 3.53
C PHE A 240 15.91 10.46 3.71
N LYS A 241 15.07 10.68 2.72
CA LYS A 241 14.01 11.68 2.79
C LYS A 241 12.67 10.99 2.91
N VAL A 242 11.95 11.29 3.98
CA VAL A 242 10.65 10.69 4.29
C VAL A 242 9.60 11.80 4.32
N PHE A 243 8.50 11.59 3.61
CA PHE A 243 7.35 12.47 3.57
C PHE A 243 6.13 11.75 4.15
N GLU A 244 5.62 12.24 5.27
CA GLU A 244 4.43 11.68 5.92
C GLU A 244 3.15 12.29 5.34
N LEU A 245 2.34 11.47 4.68
CA LEU A 245 1.06 11.84 4.11
C LEU A 245 -0.06 11.33 5.02
N SER A 246 -0.94 12.22 5.47
CA SER A 246 -2.14 11.81 6.20
C SER A 246 -3.16 11.19 5.24
N GLU A 247 -4.01 10.28 5.73
CA GLU A 247 -5.09 9.68 4.93
C GLU A 247 -5.99 10.74 4.27
N THR A 248 -6.23 11.85 4.99
CA THR A 248 -7.09 12.94 4.50
C THR A 248 -6.49 13.75 3.36
N GLU A 249 -5.17 13.77 3.21
CA GLU A 249 -4.52 14.45 2.07
C GLU A 249 -4.64 13.66 0.77
N ILE A 250 -4.93 12.37 0.89
CA ILE A 250 -5.10 11.46 -0.23
C ILE A 250 -6.55 11.47 -0.73
N TYR A 251 -7.52 11.76 0.12
CA TYR A 251 -8.92 11.83 -0.31
C TYR A 251 -9.20 12.94 -1.32
N PRO A 252 -10.22 12.75 -2.19
CA PRO A 252 -10.70 13.82 -3.06
C PRO A 252 -10.98 15.10 -2.24
N SER A 253 -10.67 16.26 -2.80
CA SER A 253 -10.69 17.54 -2.07
C SER A 253 -12.04 17.92 -1.45
N PHE A 254 -13.13 17.32 -1.92
CA PHE A 254 -14.46 17.52 -1.34
C PHE A 254 -14.69 16.74 -0.05
N VAL A 255 -13.84 15.76 0.28
CA VAL A 255 -13.92 15.00 1.53
C VAL A 255 -13.34 15.84 2.66
N GLY A 256 -14.09 15.97 3.75
CA GLY A 256 -13.87 16.93 4.83
C GLY A 256 -14.65 18.24 4.65
N ASP A 257 -14.97 18.63 3.42
CA ASP A 257 -15.72 19.87 3.10
C ASP A 257 -17.19 19.60 2.78
N VAL A 258 -17.46 18.78 1.75
CA VAL A 258 -18.81 18.43 1.28
C VAL A 258 -19.34 17.18 1.98
N LEU A 259 -18.51 16.13 2.08
CA LEU A 259 -18.80 14.89 2.82
C LEU A 259 -17.82 14.73 3.97
N SER A 260 -18.25 14.21 5.12
CA SER A 260 -17.30 13.85 6.17
C SER A 260 -16.46 12.65 5.74
N VAL A 261 -15.27 12.50 6.35
CA VAL A 261 -14.38 11.35 6.11
C VAL A 261 -15.08 10.02 6.44
N GLU A 262 -15.80 9.97 7.57
CA GLU A 262 -16.56 8.81 8.02
C GLU A 262 -17.66 8.44 7.01
N SER A 263 -18.48 9.40 6.59
CA SER A 263 -19.51 9.15 5.59
C SER A 263 -18.93 8.66 4.27
N TYR A 264 -17.81 9.24 3.83
CA TYR A 264 -17.14 8.81 2.60
C TYR A 264 -16.68 7.35 2.68
N ARG A 265 -16.04 6.95 3.79
CA ARG A 265 -15.59 5.56 4.02
C ARG A 265 -16.74 4.56 4.01
N GLU A 266 -17.83 4.86 4.70
CA GLU A 266 -18.99 3.97 4.77
C GLU A 266 -19.72 3.84 3.42
N LEU A 267 -19.68 4.88 2.59
CA LEU A 267 -20.34 4.88 1.29
C LEU A 267 -19.55 4.14 0.19
N LEU A 268 -18.21 4.10 0.27
CA LEU A 268 -17.38 3.48 -0.78
C LEU A 268 -17.77 2.01 -1.08
N PRO A 269 -17.92 1.11 -0.09
CA PRO A 269 -18.35 -0.27 -0.35
C PRO A 269 -19.75 -0.35 -0.96
N VAL A 270 -20.66 0.53 -0.54
CA VAL A 270 -22.02 0.62 -1.09
C VAL A 270 -21.97 0.96 -2.59
N PHE A 271 -21.10 1.90 -2.97
CA PHE A 271 -20.92 2.30 -4.35
C PHE A 271 -20.29 1.20 -5.21
N SER A 272 -19.31 0.46 -4.69
CA SER A 272 -18.71 -0.69 -5.39
C SER A 272 -19.74 -1.79 -5.67
N ARG A 273 -20.58 -2.12 -4.66
CA ARG A 273 -21.70 -3.07 -4.81
C ARG A 273 -22.70 -2.59 -5.86
N LEU A 274 -23.09 -1.33 -5.80
CA LEU A 274 -24.08 -0.78 -6.72
C LEU A 274 -23.53 -0.65 -8.15
N ALA A 275 -22.25 -0.34 -8.32
CA ALA A 275 -21.57 -0.38 -9.60
C ALA A 275 -21.58 -1.79 -10.20
N ALA A 276 -21.26 -2.81 -9.40
CA ALA A 276 -21.33 -4.20 -9.85
C ALA A 276 -22.75 -4.61 -10.26
N ALA A 277 -23.78 -4.23 -9.48
CA ALA A 277 -25.17 -4.54 -9.78
C ALA A 277 -25.68 -3.84 -11.05
N THR A 278 -25.35 -2.56 -11.23
CA THR A 278 -25.88 -1.72 -12.32
C THR A 278 -25.19 -1.97 -13.66
N LEU A 279 -23.89 -2.29 -13.67
CA LEU A 279 -23.14 -2.48 -14.90
C LEU A 279 -23.51 -3.74 -15.69
N VAL A 280 -24.14 -4.74 -15.06
CA VAL A 280 -24.64 -5.93 -15.78
C VAL A 280 -25.58 -5.54 -16.92
N ASN A 281 -26.46 -4.57 -16.66
CA ASN A 281 -27.45 -4.07 -17.62
C ASN A 281 -27.19 -2.61 -18.05
N PHE A 282 -26.06 -2.01 -17.65
CA PHE A 282 -25.78 -0.57 -17.79
C PHE A 282 -26.96 0.30 -17.34
N GLU A 283 -27.50 -0.01 -16.16
CA GLU A 283 -28.73 0.59 -15.65
C GLU A 283 -28.48 1.93 -14.92
N SER A 284 -29.33 2.92 -15.20
CA SER A 284 -29.44 4.16 -14.44
C SER A 284 -30.83 4.30 -13.85
N PHE A 285 -30.95 4.95 -12.69
CA PHE A 285 -32.24 5.20 -12.05
C PHE A 285 -32.28 6.57 -11.35
N ASP A 286 -33.48 7.15 -11.32
CA ASP A 286 -33.77 8.48 -10.78
C ASP A 286 -34.86 8.40 -9.70
N THR A 287 -34.76 7.40 -8.80
CA THR A 287 -35.48 7.23 -7.52
C THR A 287 -35.40 5.79 -7.01
N VAL A 288 -35.77 4.83 -7.88
CA VAL A 288 -35.89 3.41 -7.55
C VAL A 288 -35.13 2.57 -8.57
N PRO A 289 -34.15 1.74 -8.16
CA PRO A 289 -33.53 0.75 -9.05
C PRO A 289 -34.54 -0.31 -9.51
N SER A 290 -34.23 -1.00 -10.61
CA SER A 290 -35.03 -2.14 -11.06
C SER A 290 -35.04 -3.28 -10.03
N PRO A 291 -36.00 -4.22 -10.13
CA PRO A 291 -35.97 -5.47 -9.37
C PRO A 291 -34.64 -6.22 -9.49
N PHE A 292 -34.03 -6.22 -10.68
CA PHE A 292 -32.73 -6.85 -10.93
C PHE A 292 -31.63 -6.20 -10.08
N VAL A 293 -31.42 -4.90 -10.23
CA VAL A 293 -30.36 -4.17 -9.50
C VAL A 293 -30.57 -4.25 -8.00
N SER A 294 -31.82 -4.11 -7.56
CA SER A 294 -32.20 -4.19 -6.15
C SER A 294 -31.88 -5.56 -5.56
N ALA A 295 -32.24 -6.64 -6.25
CA ALA A 295 -32.00 -8.00 -5.78
C ALA A 295 -30.49 -8.33 -5.71
N VAL A 296 -29.71 -7.96 -6.74
CA VAL A 296 -28.25 -8.16 -6.73
C VAL A 296 -27.60 -7.35 -5.61
N PHE A 297 -27.91 -6.07 -5.49
CA PHE A 297 -27.34 -5.19 -4.48
C PHE A 297 -27.63 -5.67 -3.05
N ILE A 298 -28.87 -6.11 -2.77
CA ILE A 298 -29.25 -6.61 -1.45
C ILE A 298 -28.56 -7.94 -1.14
N ALA A 299 -28.50 -8.87 -2.10
CA ALA A 299 -27.80 -10.13 -1.92
C ALA A 299 -26.32 -9.92 -1.59
N ASP A 300 -25.67 -9.00 -2.30
CA ASP A 300 -24.27 -8.63 -2.04
C ASP A 300 -24.09 -7.95 -0.68
N THR A 301 -24.98 -7.03 -0.33
CA THR A 301 -24.92 -6.32 0.97
C THR A 301 -25.04 -7.28 2.14
N LEU A 302 -26.00 -8.21 2.08
CA LEU A 302 -26.18 -9.24 3.12
C LEU A 302 -25.02 -10.25 3.13
N SER A 303 -24.45 -10.56 1.97
CA SER A 303 -23.31 -11.45 1.89
C SER A 303 -22.06 -10.85 2.54
N GLU A 304 -21.88 -9.52 2.48
CA GLU A 304 -20.80 -8.80 3.14
C GLU A 304 -20.99 -8.70 4.67
N ASP A 305 -22.15 -8.18 5.11
CA ASP A 305 -22.42 -7.89 6.54
C ASP A 305 -22.65 -9.15 7.38
N ALA A 306 -23.23 -10.16 6.72
CA ALA A 306 -23.67 -11.38 7.35
C ALA A 306 -22.66 -12.50 7.05
N GLY A 307 -22.24 -12.68 5.80
CA GLY A 307 -21.28 -13.72 5.41
C GLY A 307 -21.84 -15.15 5.49
N PRO A 308 -21.43 -16.07 4.60
CA PRO A 308 -21.77 -17.49 4.71
C PRO A 308 -21.32 -18.13 6.03
N SER A 309 -20.27 -17.59 6.67
CA SER A 309 -19.70 -18.07 7.92
C SER A 309 -20.61 -17.83 9.13
N LYS A 310 -21.42 -16.77 9.15
CA LYS A 310 -22.25 -16.39 10.31
C LYS A 310 -23.67 -16.96 10.23
N TYR A 311 -24.26 -16.99 9.03
CA TYR A 311 -25.66 -17.39 8.83
C TYR A 311 -25.85 -18.61 7.91
N GLY A 312 -24.75 -19.25 7.50
CA GLY A 312 -24.79 -20.27 6.46
C GLY A 312 -25.03 -19.65 5.08
N THR A 313 -25.28 -20.47 4.06
CA THR A 313 -25.40 -20.02 2.66
C THR A 313 -26.76 -19.43 2.31
N ARG A 314 -27.70 -19.34 3.27
CA ARG A 314 -29.07 -18.87 3.02
C ARG A 314 -29.60 -18.07 4.20
N LEU A 315 -30.18 -16.92 3.90
CA LEU A 315 -30.88 -16.06 4.85
C LEU A 315 -32.35 -15.92 4.45
N GLN A 316 -33.25 -15.95 5.43
CA GLN A 316 -34.68 -15.68 5.23
C GLN A 316 -35.06 -14.35 5.85
N LEU A 317 -35.80 -13.54 5.10
CA LEU A 317 -36.26 -12.21 5.51
C LEU A 317 -37.77 -12.11 5.29
N THR A 318 -38.47 -11.44 6.22
CA THR A 318 -39.86 -11.06 5.97
C THR A 318 -39.92 -9.90 4.96
N ARG A 319 -41.11 -9.63 4.42
CA ARG A 319 -41.33 -8.46 3.56
C ARG A 319 -40.98 -7.15 4.29
N GLU A 320 -41.31 -7.06 5.58
CA GLU A 320 -41.03 -5.88 6.40
C GLU A 320 -39.53 -5.67 6.58
N ASP A 321 -38.79 -6.73 6.93
CA ASP A 321 -37.32 -6.66 7.08
C ASP A 321 -36.63 -6.30 5.75
N MET A 322 -37.14 -6.82 4.62
CA MET A 322 -36.62 -6.51 3.29
C MET A 322 -36.88 -5.05 2.90
N ASP A 323 -38.09 -4.55 3.15
CA ASP A 323 -38.44 -3.15 2.88
C ASP A 323 -37.64 -2.20 3.80
N GLU A 324 -37.40 -2.56 5.06
CA GLU A 324 -36.55 -1.79 5.99
C GLU A 324 -35.09 -1.74 5.54
N LEU A 325 -34.51 -2.88 5.19
CA LEU A 325 -33.15 -2.97 4.65
C LEU A 325 -33.01 -2.13 3.38
N PHE A 326 -33.94 -2.27 2.43
CA PHE A 326 -33.90 -1.53 1.17
C PHE A 326 -34.01 -0.01 1.39
N ARG A 327 -34.91 0.40 2.28
CA ARG A 327 -35.09 1.81 2.67
C ARG A 327 -33.83 2.42 3.31
N SER A 328 -32.98 1.62 3.93
CA SER A 328 -31.73 2.11 4.51
C SER A 328 -30.69 2.56 3.48
N TYR A 329 -30.87 2.20 2.20
CA TYR A 329 -29.98 2.56 1.10
C TYR A 329 -30.63 3.42 0.03
N PHE A 330 -31.94 3.27 -0.22
CA PHE A 330 -32.61 3.94 -1.34
C PHE A 330 -33.75 4.85 -0.88
N SER A 331 -34.07 5.84 -1.73
CA SER A 331 -35.19 6.76 -1.47
C SER A 331 -36.57 6.10 -1.49
N ALA A 332 -36.71 4.96 -2.17
CA ALA A 332 -37.93 4.16 -2.11
C ALA A 332 -37.98 3.36 -0.81
N GLY A 333 -39.10 3.48 -0.11
CA GLY A 333 -39.35 2.74 1.13
C GLY A 333 -39.83 1.31 0.95
N GLN A 334 -39.90 0.80 -0.29
CA GLN A 334 -40.37 -0.55 -0.61
C GLN A 334 -39.43 -1.21 -1.61
N PHE A 335 -39.03 -2.45 -1.31
CA PHE A 335 -38.26 -3.29 -2.19
C PHE A 335 -39.10 -3.62 -3.45
N PRO A 336 -38.58 -3.39 -4.66
CA PRO A 336 -39.36 -3.55 -5.89
C PRO A 336 -39.65 -5.01 -6.26
N GLY A 337 -39.07 -5.97 -5.53
CA GLY A 337 -39.31 -7.39 -5.68
C GLY A 337 -38.09 -8.14 -6.24
N ALA A 338 -38.16 -9.47 -6.21
CA ALA A 338 -37.14 -10.32 -6.79
C ALA A 338 -37.26 -10.37 -8.32
N ASP A 339 -36.12 -10.46 -9.01
CA ASP A 339 -36.07 -10.70 -10.45
C ASP A 339 -35.70 -12.16 -10.71
N SER A 340 -36.42 -12.82 -11.63
CA SER A 340 -36.14 -14.22 -12.00
C SER A 340 -34.75 -14.46 -12.59
N ALA A 341 -34.09 -13.42 -13.11
CA ALA A 341 -32.72 -13.47 -13.60
C ALA A 341 -31.67 -13.41 -12.47
N VAL A 342 -32.09 -13.11 -11.24
CA VAL A 342 -31.24 -13.02 -10.05
C VAL A 342 -31.56 -14.20 -9.12
N PRO A 343 -30.90 -15.36 -9.30
CA PRO A 343 -31.24 -16.57 -8.54
C PRO A 343 -30.94 -16.45 -7.04
N SER A 344 -30.12 -15.47 -6.64
CA SER A 344 -29.73 -15.21 -5.27
C SER A 344 -30.84 -14.61 -4.41
N VAL A 345 -31.94 -14.10 -4.99
CA VAL A 345 -33.09 -13.62 -4.22
C VAL A 345 -34.37 -14.23 -4.77
N LYS A 346 -35.13 -14.91 -3.91
CA LYS A 346 -36.41 -15.53 -4.28
C LYS A 346 -37.49 -15.15 -3.29
N GLU A 347 -38.70 -14.96 -3.78
CA GLU A 347 -39.88 -14.73 -2.95
C GLU A 347 -40.82 -15.93 -3.03
N GLU A 348 -41.09 -16.56 -1.89
CA GLU A 348 -42.05 -17.66 -1.79
C GLU A 348 -42.89 -17.50 -0.53
N ASN A 349 -44.22 -17.56 -0.66
CA ASN A 349 -45.17 -17.48 0.45
C ASN A 349 -44.99 -16.24 1.37
N GLY A 350 -44.54 -15.11 0.82
CA GLY A 350 -44.34 -13.86 1.56
C GLY A 350 -43.03 -13.78 2.35
N LEU A 351 -42.09 -14.71 2.10
CA LEU A 351 -40.74 -14.68 2.63
C LEU A 351 -39.73 -14.55 1.49
N TYR A 352 -38.71 -13.72 1.69
CA TYR A 352 -37.56 -13.65 0.81
C TYR A 352 -36.49 -14.62 1.29
N THR A 353 -35.99 -15.47 0.40
CA THR A 353 -34.78 -16.26 0.62
C THR A 353 -33.65 -15.64 -0.19
N VAL A 354 -32.58 -15.26 0.50
CA VAL A 354 -31.35 -14.72 -0.08
C VAL A 354 -30.25 -15.77 0.02
N GLU A 355 -29.64 -16.14 -1.11
CA GLU A 355 -28.45 -16.99 -1.12
C GLU A 355 -27.21 -16.12 -0.90
N LEU A 356 -26.43 -16.45 0.13
CA LEU A 356 -25.22 -15.72 0.52
C LEU A 356 -23.99 -16.35 -0.14
N SER A 357 -23.09 -15.51 -0.65
CA SER A 357 -21.85 -15.95 -1.29
C SER A 357 -20.64 -15.15 -0.79
N GLU A 358 -19.44 -15.64 -1.05
CA GLU A 358 -18.27 -14.78 -0.97
C GLU A 358 -18.36 -13.74 -2.09
N VAL A 359 -18.20 -12.46 -1.72
CA VAL A 359 -18.39 -11.35 -2.65
C VAL A 359 -17.04 -10.77 -3.03
N SER A 360 -16.84 -10.53 -4.31
CA SER A 360 -15.70 -9.77 -4.82
C SER A 360 -16.19 -8.83 -5.91
N HIS A 361 -16.03 -7.53 -5.69
CA HIS A 361 -16.44 -6.50 -6.65
C HIS A 361 -15.22 -6.06 -7.45
N PRO A 362 -15.18 -6.33 -8.77
CA PRO A 362 -14.09 -5.83 -9.60
C PRO A 362 -14.30 -4.36 -9.99
N PHE A 363 -15.32 -3.69 -9.45
CA PHE A 363 -15.66 -2.31 -9.77
C PHE A 363 -15.57 -1.41 -8.54
N SER A 364 -15.09 -0.19 -8.76
CA SER A 364 -15.06 0.87 -7.75
C SER A 364 -15.39 2.22 -8.41
N ILE A 365 -15.46 3.29 -7.62
CA ILE A 365 -15.68 4.65 -8.13
C ILE A 365 -14.48 5.53 -7.80
N GLU A 366 -13.91 6.13 -8.83
CA GLU A 366 -12.98 7.25 -8.69
C GLU A 366 -13.77 8.56 -8.76
N PHE A 367 -13.87 9.25 -7.63
CA PHE A 367 -14.59 10.52 -7.57
C PHE A 367 -13.72 11.70 -7.99
N THR A 368 -14.27 12.56 -8.84
CA THR A 368 -13.59 13.76 -9.34
C THR A 368 -14.11 15.04 -8.71
N ASP A 369 -15.39 15.08 -8.31
CA ASP A 369 -16.01 16.27 -7.74
C ASP A 369 -17.24 15.93 -6.88
N ALA A 370 -17.58 16.84 -5.97
CA ALA A 370 -18.84 16.79 -5.24
C ALA A 370 -19.37 18.20 -4.99
N LYS A 371 -20.70 18.33 -5.04
CA LYS A 371 -21.39 19.58 -4.71
C LYS A 371 -22.55 19.31 -3.78
N ARG A 372 -22.74 20.22 -2.81
CA ARG A 372 -23.93 20.25 -1.96
C ARG A 372 -25.00 21.12 -2.59
N GLU A 373 -26.16 20.55 -2.86
CA GLU A 373 -27.32 21.26 -3.39
C GLU A 373 -28.50 21.08 -2.42
N ASN A 374 -28.85 22.14 -1.68
CA ASN A 374 -29.89 22.09 -0.65
C ASN A 374 -29.62 20.95 0.37
N ASN A 375 -30.52 19.97 0.44
CA ASN A 375 -30.43 18.81 1.33
C ASN A 375 -29.81 17.57 0.66
N THR A 376 -29.20 17.76 -0.52
CA THR A 376 -28.61 16.68 -1.31
C THR A 376 -27.13 16.91 -1.55
N VAL A 377 -26.39 15.83 -1.79
CA VAL A 377 -25.01 15.85 -2.24
C VAL A 377 -24.97 15.16 -3.59
N VAL A 378 -24.42 15.84 -4.60
CA VAL A 378 -24.22 15.29 -5.93
C VAL A 378 -22.74 14.98 -6.09
N LEU A 379 -22.42 13.70 -6.27
CA LEU A 379 -21.08 13.20 -6.53
C LEU A 379 -20.90 12.96 -8.03
N THR A 380 -19.76 13.35 -8.57
CA THR A 380 -19.36 13.07 -9.95
C THR A 380 -18.07 12.27 -9.94
N GLY A 381 -18.00 11.24 -10.76
CA GLY A 381 -16.82 10.41 -10.86
C GLY A 381 -16.87 9.44 -12.04
N ASN A 382 -16.03 8.43 -11.95
CA ASN A 382 -15.85 7.39 -12.95
C ASN A 382 -16.01 6.02 -12.30
N ILE A 383 -16.79 5.13 -12.92
CA ILE A 383 -16.77 3.73 -12.58
C ILE A 383 -15.52 3.11 -13.21
N MET A 384 -14.72 2.48 -12.37
CA MET A 384 -13.45 1.87 -12.72
C MET A 384 -13.56 0.36 -12.56
N PHE A 385 -12.93 -0.40 -13.45
CA PHE A 385 -12.76 -1.84 -13.35
C PHE A 385 -11.33 -2.17 -12.92
N GLY A 386 -11.16 -3.23 -12.14
CA GLY A 386 -9.86 -3.74 -11.73
C GLY A 386 -9.30 -3.03 -10.50
N THR A 387 -8.29 -3.64 -9.89
CA THR A 387 -7.63 -3.12 -8.69
C THR A 387 -6.75 -1.92 -9.05
N PRO A 388 -6.82 -0.80 -8.29
CA PRO A 388 -5.96 0.37 -8.51
C PRO A 388 -4.47 0.02 -8.54
N GLY A 389 -3.70 0.68 -9.42
CA GLY A 389 -2.27 0.42 -9.61
C GLY A 389 -1.95 -0.92 -10.31
N THR A 390 -2.92 -1.58 -10.93
CA THR A 390 -2.69 -2.80 -11.73
C THR A 390 -2.94 -2.54 -13.21
N GLN A 391 -2.39 -3.40 -14.09
CA GLN A 391 -2.61 -3.27 -15.54
C GLN A 391 -4.06 -3.55 -15.98
N ASP A 392 -4.84 -4.21 -15.13
CA ASP A 392 -6.25 -4.49 -15.43
C ASP A 392 -7.15 -3.29 -15.09
N ALA A 393 -6.61 -2.32 -14.35
CA ALA A 393 -7.28 -1.09 -13.98
C ALA A 393 -7.66 -0.28 -15.23
N ARG A 394 -8.95 0.02 -15.39
CA ARG A 394 -9.44 0.83 -16.52
C ARG A 394 -10.74 1.54 -16.25
N PHE A 395 -10.90 2.68 -16.91
CA PHE A 395 -12.17 3.38 -17.02
C PHE A 395 -13.25 2.52 -17.69
N VAL A 396 -14.46 2.53 -17.12
CA VAL A 396 -15.64 1.87 -17.69
C VAL A 396 -16.65 2.90 -18.20
N SER A 397 -17.07 3.82 -17.33
CA SER A 397 -18.10 4.82 -17.63
C SER A 397 -18.05 5.97 -16.63
N GLY A 398 -18.57 7.14 -16.99
CA GLY A 398 -18.80 8.20 -16.01
C GLY A 398 -20.02 7.88 -15.13
N ILE A 399 -20.11 8.52 -13.96
CA ILE A 399 -21.23 8.37 -13.03
C ILE A 399 -21.55 9.69 -12.34
N ILE A 400 -22.84 9.96 -12.16
CA ILE A 400 -23.36 11.00 -11.28
C ILE A 400 -24.29 10.34 -10.25
N ILE A 401 -24.00 10.57 -8.97
CA ILE A 401 -24.76 10.01 -7.85
C ILE A 401 -25.38 11.16 -7.06
N THR A 402 -26.68 11.09 -6.80
CA THR A 402 -27.35 12.02 -5.89
C THR A 402 -27.67 11.32 -4.59
N LEU A 403 -27.19 11.89 -3.49
CA LEU A 403 -27.39 11.42 -2.13
C LEU A 403 -28.31 12.37 -1.37
N ALA A 404 -29.15 11.84 -0.49
CA ALA A 404 -29.90 12.63 0.48
C ALA A 404 -29.63 12.15 1.90
N GLN A 405 -29.53 13.10 2.82
CA GLN A 405 -29.37 12.77 4.24
C GLN A 405 -30.65 12.14 4.79
N ALA A 406 -30.51 11.05 5.51
CA ALA A 406 -31.63 10.36 6.15
C ALA A 406 -31.21 9.73 7.47
N GLN A 407 -32.03 9.89 8.50
CA GLN A 407 -31.76 9.33 9.85
C GLN A 407 -31.73 7.80 9.90
N HIS A 408 -32.36 7.14 8.93
CA HIS A 408 -32.45 5.68 8.83
C HIS A 408 -31.46 5.12 7.79
N ALA A 409 -30.57 5.94 7.25
CA ALA A 409 -29.57 5.50 6.30
C ALA A 409 -28.56 4.57 6.99
N ALA A 410 -28.22 3.46 6.34
CA ALA A 410 -27.23 2.52 6.85
C ALA A 410 -25.78 3.00 6.66
N ALA A 411 -25.51 3.77 5.60
CA ALA A 411 -24.15 4.16 5.22
C ALA A 411 -23.98 5.67 5.20
N GLY A 412 -23.12 6.17 6.08
CA GLY A 412 -22.68 7.56 6.14
C GLY A 412 -23.78 8.57 6.47
N GLY A 413 -24.97 8.12 6.87
CA GLY A 413 -26.15 8.97 7.04
C GLY A 413 -26.82 9.41 5.72
N TYR A 414 -26.52 8.74 4.59
CA TYR A 414 -27.07 9.06 3.27
C TYR A 414 -27.80 7.88 2.63
N ILE A 415 -28.90 8.17 1.93
CA ILE A 415 -29.55 7.28 0.97
C ILE A 415 -29.28 7.75 -0.46
N ILE A 416 -29.25 6.81 -1.38
CA ILE A 416 -29.10 7.04 -2.82
C ILE A 416 -30.46 7.43 -3.40
N GLN A 417 -30.53 8.64 -3.95
CA GLN A 417 -31.70 9.13 -4.68
C GLN A 417 -31.62 8.81 -6.17
N SER A 418 -30.44 8.98 -6.77
CA SER A 418 -30.24 8.70 -8.19
C SER A 418 -28.86 8.13 -8.45
N TRP A 419 -28.77 7.29 -9.47
CA TRP A 419 -27.56 6.69 -10.00
C TRP A 419 -27.59 6.81 -11.52
N MET A 420 -26.76 7.70 -12.07
CA MET A 420 -26.81 8.05 -13.49
C MET A 420 -25.47 7.74 -14.16
N ILE A 421 -25.44 6.63 -14.89
CA ILE A 421 -24.27 6.24 -15.70
C ILE A 421 -24.22 7.14 -16.93
N THR A 422 -23.09 7.81 -17.11
CA THR A 422 -22.86 8.75 -18.21
C THR A 422 -21.87 8.16 -19.22
N LYS A 423 -22.05 8.53 -20.49
CA LYS A 423 -21.24 8.07 -21.62
C LYS A 423 -20.00 8.92 -21.83
#